data_AF-A0A519YC38-F1
#
_entry.id   AF-A0A519YC38-F1
#
_cell.length_a   1.000
_cell.length_b   1.000
_cell.length_c   1.000
_cell.angle_alpha   90.00
_cell.angle_beta   90.00
_cell.angle_gamma   90.00
#
_symmetry.space_group_name_H-M   'P 1'
#
loop_
_entity.id
_entity.type
_entity.pdbx_description
1 polymer ?
#
loop_
_entity_poly.entity_id
_entity_poly.type
_entity_poly.pdbx_seq_one_letter_code
_entity_poly.pdbx_strand_id
1 'polypeptide(L)'
;MEPEVRQKPVRYYEIDLLRFLAALVVVLYHFTYRGFHADHLSPVEYPYLGAFFKYGYLGVELFFIISGYVVLLSAQGKTVSQFFISRVTRLYPAYWVACTLTFGVAWLLGPAPQAAGWSPILAASARDYLPNMLMLNSFMGYKDVDGVYWTLAIELLFYFWIAVAIAFGWLRHLPLVLAIWLGYAAFAGTGYGKGIFMIVLFPRFAPFFIAGMVFYLLQTRQGRRWQLYALLAGAFALSMRTGKTVALEYGTLFQDSFSVLVVCGTIALFF
;
A
#
# COMPACT_ATOMS: atom_id res chain seq x y z
N MET A 1 -25.16 4.85 -36.39
CA MET A 1 -24.09 4.62 -35.41
C MET A 1 -24.53 3.41 -34.60
N GLU A 2 -23.96 2.25 -34.89
CA GLU A 2 -24.21 1.08 -34.03
C GLU A 2 -23.66 1.37 -32.63
N PRO A 3 -24.40 1.02 -31.55
CA PRO A 3 -23.89 1.19 -30.21
C PRO A 3 -22.68 0.28 -30.02
N GLU A 4 -21.51 0.86 -29.70
CA GLU A 4 -20.36 0.07 -29.26
C GLU A 4 -20.81 -0.85 -28.13
N VAL A 5 -20.73 -2.16 -28.37
CA VAL A 5 -21.01 -3.18 -27.35
C VAL A 5 -19.97 -2.98 -26.25
N ARG A 6 -20.37 -2.29 -25.17
CA ARG A 6 -19.57 -2.21 -23.94
C ARG A 6 -19.28 -3.63 -23.48
N GLN A 7 -18.08 -4.13 -23.77
CA GLN A 7 -17.63 -5.41 -23.26
C GLN A 7 -17.74 -5.38 -21.74
N LYS A 8 -18.37 -6.41 -21.16
CA LYS A 8 -18.49 -6.52 -19.71
C LYS A 8 -17.07 -6.48 -19.11
N PRO A 9 -16.84 -5.69 -18.06
CA PRO A 9 -15.53 -5.65 -17.42
C PRO A 9 -15.17 -7.05 -16.92
N VAL A 10 -14.01 -7.56 -17.33
CA VAL A 10 -13.48 -8.83 -16.83
C VAL A 10 -13.18 -8.65 -15.35
N ARG A 11 -13.84 -9.47 -14.52
CA ARG A 11 -13.68 -9.46 -13.06
C ARG A 11 -13.00 -10.76 -12.63
N TYR A 12 -11.87 -10.62 -11.95
CA TYR A 12 -11.12 -11.74 -11.38
C TYR A 12 -11.54 -11.91 -9.92
N TYR A 13 -12.40 -12.89 -9.66
CA TYR A 13 -12.91 -13.16 -8.31
C TYR A 13 -11.80 -13.60 -7.35
N GLU A 14 -10.78 -14.26 -7.88
CA GLU A 14 -9.60 -14.71 -7.14
C GLU A 14 -8.80 -13.53 -6.59
N ILE A 15 -8.66 -12.47 -7.40
CA ILE A 15 -7.98 -11.23 -6.98
C ILE A 15 -8.79 -10.50 -5.90
N ASP A 16 -10.11 -10.47 -6.04
CA ASP A 16 -10.99 -9.89 -5.03
C ASP A 16 -10.94 -10.68 -3.71
N LEU A 17 -10.87 -12.02 -3.77
CA LEU A 17 -10.67 -12.88 -2.60
C LEU A 17 -9.31 -12.62 -1.94
N LEU A 18 -8.22 -12.56 -2.72
CA LEU A 18 -6.89 -12.27 -2.20
C LEU A 18 -6.82 -10.91 -1.50
N ARG A 19 -7.49 -9.88 -2.05
CA ARG A 19 -7.61 -8.57 -1.39
C ARG A 19 -8.37 -8.67 -0.08
N PHE A 20 -9.48 -9.40 -0.05
CA PHE A 20 -10.26 -9.59 1.17
C PHE A 20 -9.42 -10.28 2.26
N LEU A 21 -8.70 -11.35 1.91
CA LEU A 21 -7.81 -12.05 2.83
C LEU A 21 -6.67 -11.15 3.31
N ALA A 22 -6.06 -10.37 2.43
CA ALA A 22 -5.04 -9.40 2.79
C ALA A 22 -5.57 -8.34 3.78
N ALA A 23 -6.76 -7.77 3.52
CA ALA A 23 -7.39 -6.82 4.44
C ALA A 23 -7.69 -7.44 5.79
N LEU A 24 -8.24 -8.66 5.81
CA LEU A 24 -8.60 -9.37 7.03
C LEU A 24 -7.36 -9.62 7.90
N VAL A 25 -6.26 -10.07 7.29
CA VAL A 25 -5.00 -10.32 8.01
C VAL A 25 -4.41 -9.01 8.57
N VAL A 26 -4.52 -7.89 7.85
CA VAL A 26 -4.12 -6.56 8.35
C VAL A 26 -4.99 -6.12 9.51
N VAL A 27 -6.31 -6.30 9.44
CA VAL A 27 -7.24 -6.00 10.54
C VAL A 27 -6.87 -6.82 11.77
N LEU A 28 -6.63 -8.13 11.61
CA LEU A 28 -6.22 -8.99 12.72
C LEU A 28 -4.88 -8.56 13.31
N TYR A 29 -3.90 -8.18 12.50
CA TYR A 29 -2.64 -7.59 12.98
C TYR A 29 -2.87 -6.36 13.86
N HIS A 30 -3.74 -5.43 13.43
CA HIS A 30 -4.04 -4.22 14.20
C HIS A 30 -4.73 -4.54 15.53
N PHE A 31 -5.74 -5.41 15.52
CA PHE A 31 -6.58 -5.69 16.69
C PHE A 31 -5.93 -6.66 17.68
N THR A 32 -5.16 -7.66 17.24
CA THR A 32 -4.63 -8.71 18.11
C THR A 32 -3.16 -8.54 18.47
N TYR A 33 -2.43 -7.65 17.79
CA TYR A 33 -1.00 -7.44 18.04
C TYR A 33 -0.64 -5.96 18.23
N ARG A 34 -0.77 -5.14 17.17
CA ARG A 34 -0.26 -3.77 17.18
C ARG A 34 -0.93 -2.89 18.24
N GLY A 35 -2.24 -3.01 18.42
CA GLY A 35 -2.99 -2.19 19.37
C GLY A 35 -2.47 -2.29 20.81
N PHE A 36 -1.99 -3.46 21.22
CA PHE A 36 -1.37 -3.69 22.53
C PHE A 36 0.12 -3.30 22.55
N HIS A 37 0.91 -3.74 21.56
CA HIS A 37 2.37 -3.63 21.56
C HIS A 37 2.94 -2.26 21.13
N ALA A 38 2.19 -1.45 20.39
CA ALA A 38 2.73 -0.26 19.74
C ALA A 38 2.16 1.04 20.28
N ASP A 39 0.84 1.08 20.39
CA ASP A 39 0.09 2.34 20.41
C ASP A 39 -0.66 2.53 21.74
N HIS A 40 -0.59 1.55 22.66
CA HIS A 40 -1.37 1.43 23.91
C HIS A 40 -2.88 1.64 23.70
N LEU A 41 -3.37 1.25 22.51
CA LEU A 41 -4.76 1.40 22.09
C LEU A 41 -5.66 0.27 22.58
N SER A 42 -5.09 -0.88 22.94
CA SER A 42 -5.80 -1.99 23.56
C SER A 42 -5.24 -2.26 24.95
N PRO A 43 -6.10 -2.33 25.99
CA PRO A 43 -5.68 -2.81 27.31
C PRO A 43 -5.58 -4.35 27.38
N VAL A 44 -6.03 -5.05 26.33
CA VAL A 44 -6.08 -6.51 26.27
C VAL A 44 -4.97 -7.04 25.37
N GLU A 45 -4.19 -7.97 25.91
CA GLU A 45 -3.20 -8.76 25.18
C GLU A 45 -3.82 -10.06 24.64
N TYR A 46 -3.53 -10.41 23.39
CA TYR A 46 -3.91 -11.68 22.79
C TYR A 46 -2.66 -12.50 22.45
N PRO A 47 -2.05 -13.22 23.39
CA PRO A 47 -0.71 -13.81 23.18
C PRO A 47 -0.67 -14.81 22.02
N TYR A 48 -1.67 -15.69 21.90
CA TYR A 48 -1.70 -16.71 20.84
C TYR A 48 -2.03 -16.11 19.46
N LEU A 49 -3.07 -15.28 19.38
CA LEU A 49 -3.47 -14.64 18.12
C LEU A 49 -2.43 -13.60 17.69
N GLY A 50 -1.91 -12.81 18.62
CA GLY A 50 -0.86 -11.83 18.39
C GLY A 50 0.44 -12.47 17.89
N ALA A 51 0.88 -13.58 18.47
CA ALA A 51 2.06 -14.30 17.99
C ALA A 51 1.94 -14.78 16.52
N PHE A 52 0.73 -15.12 16.09
CA PHE A 52 0.44 -15.51 14.71
C PHE A 52 0.27 -14.29 13.79
N PHE A 53 -0.60 -13.35 14.17
CA PHE A 53 -0.97 -12.20 13.34
C PHE A 53 0.03 -11.03 13.41
N LYS A 54 1.11 -11.10 14.18
CA LYS A 54 2.17 -10.07 14.15
C LYS A 54 2.79 -9.86 12.77
N TYR A 55 2.76 -10.88 11.90
CA TYR A 55 3.21 -10.78 10.51
C TYR A 55 2.14 -10.24 9.56
N GLY A 56 0.94 -9.94 10.05
CA GLY A 56 -0.19 -9.55 9.20
C GLY A 56 -0.04 -8.20 8.52
N TYR A 57 0.95 -7.38 8.94
CA TYR A 57 1.36 -6.20 8.18
C TYR A 57 1.74 -6.53 6.74
N LEU A 58 2.25 -7.76 6.46
CA LEU A 58 2.61 -8.24 5.12
C LEU A 58 1.44 -8.27 4.12
N GLY A 59 0.20 -8.19 4.61
CA GLY A 59 -0.96 -8.01 3.75
C GLY A 59 -0.91 -6.71 2.94
N VAL A 60 -0.23 -5.66 3.43
CA VAL A 60 -0.05 -4.39 2.72
C VAL A 60 0.84 -4.58 1.49
N GLU A 61 1.94 -5.33 1.61
CA GLU A 61 2.83 -5.66 0.51
C GLU A 61 2.10 -6.47 -0.57
N LEU A 62 1.25 -7.43 -0.18
CA LEU A 62 0.38 -8.16 -1.10
C LEU A 62 -0.63 -7.22 -1.79
N PHE A 63 -1.21 -6.27 -1.07
CA PHE A 63 -2.07 -5.23 -1.67
C PHE A 63 -1.36 -4.43 -2.75
N PHE A 64 -0.10 -4.06 -2.54
CA PHE A 64 0.69 -3.32 -3.53
C PHE A 64 1.01 -4.15 -4.77
N ILE A 65 1.29 -5.45 -4.64
CA ILE A 65 1.40 -6.35 -5.80
C ILE A 65 0.08 -6.40 -6.58
N ILE A 66 -1.03 -6.63 -5.88
CA ILE A 66 -2.35 -6.69 -6.51
C ILE A 66 -2.72 -5.35 -7.18
N SER A 67 -2.37 -4.23 -6.55
CA SER A 67 -2.61 -2.90 -7.10
C SER A 67 -1.79 -2.68 -8.38
N GLY A 68 -0.50 -3.03 -8.38
CA GLY A 68 0.35 -2.98 -9.59
C GLY A 68 -0.27 -3.72 -10.78
N TYR A 69 -0.81 -4.92 -10.55
CA TYR A 69 -1.47 -5.71 -11.57
C TYR A 69 -2.79 -5.07 -12.05
N VAL A 70 -3.73 -4.78 -11.14
CA VAL A 70 -5.09 -4.34 -11.51
C VAL A 70 -5.11 -2.92 -12.05
N VAL A 71 -4.22 -2.05 -11.57
CA VAL A 71 -4.12 -0.68 -12.07
C VAL A 71 -3.67 -0.69 -13.52
N LEU A 72 -2.63 -1.46 -13.85
CA LEU A 72 -2.12 -1.58 -15.21
C LEU A 72 -3.13 -2.23 -16.17
N LEU A 73 -3.85 -3.26 -15.71
CA LEU A 73 -5.01 -3.83 -16.41
C LEU A 73 -6.05 -2.75 -16.71
N SER A 74 -6.39 -1.92 -15.72
CA SER A 74 -7.44 -0.92 -15.84
C SER A 74 -7.02 0.33 -16.62
N ALA A 75 -5.72 0.53 -16.86
CA ALA A 75 -5.15 1.65 -17.60
C ALA A 75 -5.17 1.43 -19.13
N GLN A 76 -5.24 0.18 -19.59
CA GLN A 76 -5.22 -0.15 -21.01
C GLN A 76 -6.35 0.55 -21.78
N GLY A 77 -5.98 1.20 -22.88
CA GLY A 77 -6.94 1.85 -23.79
C GLY A 77 -7.68 3.05 -23.19
N LYS A 78 -7.33 3.52 -21.99
CA LYS A 78 -7.96 4.69 -21.37
C LYS A 78 -7.16 5.96 -21.57
N THR A 79 -7.87 7.08 -21.70
CA THR A 79 -7.26 8.40 -21.57
C THR A 79 -6.90 8.69 -20.11
N VAL A 80 -6.04 9.69 -19.90
CA VAL A 80 -5.63 10.15 -18.56
C VAL A 80 -6.84 10.43 -17.67
N SER A 81 -7.80 11.22 -18.18
CA SER A 81 -9.00 11.59 -17.44
C SER A 81 -9.88 10.38 -17.12
N GLN A 82 -10.11 9.49 -18.09
CA GLN A 82 -10.91 8.27 -17.87
C GLN A 82 -10.31 7.37 -16.81
N PHE A 83 -8.98 7.19 -16.83
CA PHE A 83 -8.27 6.39 -15.85
C PHE A 83 -8.32 7.04 -14.47
N PHE A 84 -7.91 8.29 -14.35
CA PHE A 84 -7.78 8.98 -13.06
C PHE A 84 -9.13 9.15 -12.37
N ILE A 85 -10.16 9.61 -13.09
CA ILE A 85 -11.52 9.76 -12.55
C ILE A 85 -12.06 8.41 -12.09
N SER A 86 -11.86 7.33 -12.85
CA SER A 86 -12.31 5.98 -12.47
C SER A 86 -11.67 5.49 -11.17
N ARG A 87 -10.43 5.90 -10.86
CA ARG A 87 -9.74 5.51 -9.63
C ARG A 87 -10.18 6.39 -8.45
N VAL A 88 -10.21 7.70 -8.63
CA VAL A 88 -10.60 8.67 -7.60
C VAL A 88 -12.03 8.44 -7.13
N THR A 89 -12.98 8.29 -8.06
CA THR A 89 -14.40 8.04 -7.72
C THR A 89 -14.65 6.70 -7.05
N ARG A 90 -13.74 5.73 -7.20
CA ARG A 90 -13.79 4.46 -6.48
C ARG A 90 -13.24 4.57 -5.06
N LEU A 91 -12.19 5.37 -4.87
CA LEU A 91 -11.44 5.44 -3.61
C LEU A 91 -12.03 6.47 -2.62
N TYR A 92 -12.28 7.69 -3.09
CA TYR A 92 -12.62 8.82 -2.23
C TYR A 92 -13.94 8.66 -1.46
N PRO A 93 -15.05 8.15 -2.03
CA PRO A 93 -16.29 8.05 -1.28
C PRO A 93 -16.17 7.16 -0.03
N ALA A 94 -15.54 5.98 -0.17
CA ALA A 94 -15.30 5.09 0.96
C ALA A 94 -14.31 5.69 1.95
N TYR A 95 -13.26 6.36 1.46
CA TYR A 95 -12.29 7.04 2.30
C TYR A 95 -12.89 8.17 3.12
N TRP A 96 -13.73 9.02 2.53
CA TRP A 96 -14.40 10.10 3.25
C TRP A 96 -15.27 9.55 4.36
N VAL A 97 -16.10 8.53 4.07
CA VAL A 97 -16.92 7.88 5.12
C VAL A 97 -16.04 7.32 6.24
N ALA A 98 -14.97 6.58 5.91
CA ALA A 98 -14.07 6.00 6.89
C ALA A 98 -13.37 7.07 7.74
N CYS A 99 -12.82 8.11 7.10
CA CYS A 99 -12.08 9.16 7.80
C CYS A 99 -13.00 10.07 8.61
N THR A 100 -14.23 10.36 8.16
CA THR A 100 -15.24 11.04 8.97
C THR A 100 -15.65 10.20 10.17
N LEU A 101 -15.85 8.89 9.98
CA LEU A 101 -16.20 7.98 11.07
C LEU A 101 -15.08 7.89 12.10
N THR A 102 -13.83 7.64 11.67
CA THR A 102 -12.67 7.58 12.57
C THR A 102 -12.45 8.90 13.29
N PHE A 103 -12.54 10.04 12.59
CA PHE A 103 -12.46 11.36 13.21
C PHE A 103 -13.58 11.57 14.24
N GLY A 104 -14.82 11.22 13.91
CA GLY A 104 -15.96 11.37 14.82
C GLY A 104 -15.83 10.51 16.07
N VAL A 105 -15.43 9.25 15.92
CA VAL A 105 -15.17 8.34 17.05
C VAL A 105 -14.04 8.88 17.92
N ALA A 106 -12.91 9.29 17.33
CA ALA A 106 -11.78 9.84 18.07
C ALA A 106 -12.12 11.16 18.79
N TRP A 107 -12.92 12.03 18.16
CA TRP A 107 -13.31 13.31 18.74
C TRP A 107 -14.36 13.17 19.86
N LEU A 108 -15.35 12.30 19.68
CA LEU A 108 -16.48 12.16 20.62
C LEU A 108 -16.21 11.16 21.75
N LEU A 109 -15.52 10.07 21.45
CA LEU A 109 -15.28 8.95 22.37
C LEU A 109 -13.80 8.84 22.78
N GLY A 110 -12.91 9.60 22.16
CA GLY A 110 -11.49 9.59 22.50
C GLY A 110 -11.23 10.11 23.91
N PRO A 111 -10.21 9.58 24.60
CA PRO A 111 -9.81 10.08 25.92
C PRO A 111 -9.44 11.56 25.81
N ALA A 112 -9.84 12.36 26.82
CA ALA A 112 -9.39 13.74 26.91
C ALA A 112 -7.85 13.80 26.96
N PRO A 113 -7.22 14.89 26.45
CA PRO A 113 -5.79 15.09 26.62
C PRO A 113 -5.36 14.84 28.08
N GLN A 114 -4.29 14.07 28.26
CA GLN A 114 -3.74 13.69 29.57
C GLN A 114 -4.63 12.79 30.46
N ALA A 115 -5.75 12.26 29.97
CA ALA A 115 -6.53 11.24 30.67
C ALA A 115 -5.86 9.86 30.60
N ALA A 116 -6.23 8.96 31.52
CA ALA A 116 -5.81 7.56 31.47
C ALA A 116 -6.26 6.91 30.15
N GLY A 117 -5.32 6.28 29.43
CA GLY A 117 -5.55 5.71 28.09
C GLY A 117 -5.45 6.70 26.93
N TRP A 118 -5.10 7.97 27.18
CA TRP A 118 -4.83 8.93 26.11
C TRP A 118 -3.59 8.52 25.30
N SER A 119 -3.74 8.51 23.98
CA SER A 119 -2.64 8.30 23.03
C SER A 119 -2.56 9.48 22.06
N PRO A 120 -1.36 10.00 21.74
CA PRO A 120 -1.19 11.05 20.73
C PRO A 120 -1.75 10.69 19.35
N ILE A 121 -1.95 9.39 19.08
CA ILE A 121 -2.54 8.87 17.84
C ILE A 121 -4.07 9.04 17.80
N LEU A 122 -4.72 9.17 18.96
CA LEU A 122 -6.16 9.45 19.11
C LEU A 122 -6.47 10.95 19.18
N ALA A 123 -5.44 11.80 19.21
CA ALA A 123 -5.60 13.24 19.25
C ALA A 123 -6.06 13.76 17.87
N ALA A 124 -7.37 13.68 17.62
CA ALA A 124 -7.99 14.24 16.45
C ALA A 124 -8.18 15.75 16.63
N SER A 125 -7.46 16.58 15.86
CA SER A 125 -7.72 18.02 15.78
C SER A 125 -8.59 18.32 14.56
N ALA A 126 -9.53 19.26 14.69
CA ALA A 126 -10.28 19.78 13.54
C ALA A 126 -9.35 20.37 12.46
N ARG A 127 -8.14 20.79 12.83
CA ARG A 127 -7.10 21.28 11.91
C ARG A 127 -6.48 20.16 11.06
N ASP A 128 -6.44 18.93 11.59
CA ASP A 128 -5.90 17.77 10.89
C ASP A 128 -6.95 17.13 9.96
N TYR A 129 -8.24 17.33 10.23
CA TYR A 129 -9.34 16.69 9.49
C TYR A 129 -9.38 17.05 8.00
N LEU A 130 -9.33 18.34 7.65
CA LEU A 130 -9.44 18.79 6.26
C LEU A 130 -8.26 18.33 5.38
N PRO A 131 -6.99 18.43 5.81
CA PRO A 131 -5.86 17.86 5.08
C PRO A 131 -5.98 16.34 4.88
N ASN A 132 -6.53 15.62 5.87
CA ASN A 132 -6.78 14.18 5.75
C ASN A 132 -7.84 13.87 4.70
N MET A 133 -8.95 14.63 4.61
CA MET A 133 -9.98 14.43 3.57
C MET A 133 -9.45 14.45 2.12
N LEU A 134 -8.27 15.06 1.91
CA LEU A 134 -7.58 15.13 0.62
C LEU A 134 -6.43 14.12 0.46
N MET A 135 -6.10 13.34 1.49
CA MET A 135 -4.88 12.52 1.58
C MET A 135 -3.58 13.32 1.37
N LEU A 136 -3.60 14.61 1.72
CA LEU A 136 -2.46 15.54 1.58
C LEU A 136 -1.80 15.88 2.91
N ASN A 137 -2.28 15.32 4.02
CA ASN A 137 -1.82 15.61 5.36
C ASN A 137 -0.30 15.35 5.52
N SER A 138 0.23 14.22 5.04
CA SER A 138 1.67 13.94 5.13
C SER A 138 2.54 14.93 4.33
N PHE A 139 2.02 15.45 3.21
CA PHE A 139 2.70 16.47 2.39
C PHE A 139 2.68 17.86 3.04
N MET A 140 1.60 18.15 3.76
CA MET A 140 1.38 19.42 4.45
C MET A 140 1.92 19.43 5.89
N GLY A 141 2.49 18.31 6.37
CA GLY A 141 3.03 18.18 7.72
C GLY A 141 1.98 17.99 8.82
N TYR A 142 0.74 17.65 8.46
CA TYR A 142 -0.33 17.33 9.39
C TYR A 142 -0.34 15.83 9.73
N LYS A 143 -0.83 15.50 10.93
CA LYS A 143 -0.94 14.12 11.38
C LYS A 143 -2.04 13.38 10.64
N ASP A 144 -1.85 12.09 10.39
CA ASP A 144 -2.93 11.23 9.94
C ASP A 144 -3.99 11.11 11.03
N VAL A 145 -5.28 11.20 10.66
CA VAL A 145 -6.41 10.88 11.55
C VAL A 145 -6.38 9.41 11.96
N ASP A 146 -5.89 8.55 11.07
CA ASP A 146 -5.64 7.14 11.32
C ASP A 146 -4.25 6.77 10.77
N GLY A 147 -3.42 6.15 11.59
CA GLY A 147 -2.08 5.73 11.22
C GLY A 147 -2.00 4.72 10.08
N VAL A 148 -3.12 4.20 9.55
CA VAL A 148 -3.17 3.29 8.39
C VAL A 148 -3.35 4.03 7.05
N TYR A 149 -3.79 5.30 7.06
CA TYR A 149 -4.12 6.04 5.84
C TYR A 149 -2.95 6.33 4.90
N TRP A 150 -1.70 6.23 5.37
CA TRP A 150 -0.51 6.32 4.53
C TRP A 150 -0.54 5.31 3.36
N THR A 151 -1.14 4.14 3.53
CA THR A 151 -1.23 3.11 2.48
C THR A 151 -2.03 3.61 1.28
N LEU A 152 -3.14 4.31 1.52
CA LEU A 152 -3.99 4.88 0.49
C LEU A 152 -3.33 6.09 -0.19
N ALA A 153 -2.57 6.88 0.56
CA ALA A 153 -1.79 7.98 -0.01
C ALA A 153 -0.74 7.48 -1.01
N ILE A 154 -0.04 6.38 -0.70
CA ILE A 154 0.88 5.73 -1.64
C ILE A 154 0.14 5.20 -2.86
N GLU A 155 -1.02 4.57 -2.67
CA GLU A 155 -1.82 4.07 -3.79
C GLU A 155 -2.31 5.21 -4.70
N LEU A 156 -2.71 6.36 -4.15
CA LEU A 156 -3.07 7.55 -4.90
C LEU A 156 -1.87 8.12 -5.69
N LEU A 157 -0.67 8.17 -5.09
CA LEU A 157 0.57 8.54 -5.79
C LEU A 157 0.88 7.59 -6.93
N PHE A 158 0.68 6.29 -6.74
CA PHE A 158 0.84 5.31 -7.79
C PHE A 158 -0.15 5.56 -8.94
N TYR A 159 -1.42 5.87 -8.64
CA TYR A 159 -2.40 6.24 -9.67
C TYR A 159 -1.97 7.49 -10.43
N PHE A 160 -1.44 8.50 -9.74
CA PHE A 160 -0.87 9.69 -10.38
C PHE A 160 0.26 9.32 -11.36
N TRP A 161 1.20 8.45 -10.96
CA TRP A 161 2.30 8.03 -11.82
C TRP A 161 1.86 7.22 -13.04
N ILE A 162 0.84 6.38 -12.91
CA ILE A 162 0.26 5.69 -14.07
C ILE A 162 -0.47 6.66 -14.98
N ALA A 163 -1.17 7.66 -14.44
CA ALA A 163 -1.81 8.71 -15.23
C ALA A 163 -0.77 9.52 -16.03
N VAL A 164 0.37 9.85 -15.41
CA VAL A 164 1.55 10.45 -16.08
C VAL A 164 2.08 9.52 -17.18
N ALA A 165 2.24 8.23 -16.90
CA ALA A 165 2.72 7.27 -17.89
C ALA A 165 1.76 7.13 -19.11
N ILE A 166 0.45 7.27 -18.90
CA ILE A 166 -0.53 7.35 -19.98
C ILE A 166 -0.33 8.65 -20.77
N ALA A 167 -0.22 9.80 -20.09
CA ALA A 167 -0.11 11.12 -20.71
C ALA A 167 1.09 11.24 -21.65
N PHE A 168 2.24 10.72 -21.23
CA PHE A 168 3.49 10.74 -22.01
C PHE A 168 3.68 9.51 -22.91
N GLY A 169 2.71 8.60 -22.97
CA GLY A 169 2.79 7.39 -23.79
C GLY A 169 3.85 6.37 -23.34
N TRP A 170 4.36 6.50 -22.10
CA TRP A 170 5.40 5.65 -21.52
C TRP A 170 4.95 4.20 -21.31
N LEU A 171 3.64 3.91 -21.33
CA LEU A 171 3.12 2.54 -21.29
C LEU A 171 3.68 1.64 -22.40
N ARG A 172 4.10 2.21 -23.55
CA ARG A 172 4.75 1.46 -24.64
C ARG A 172 6.17 1.01 -24.30
N HIS A 173 6.83 1.72 -23.40
CA HIS A 173 8.21 1.47 -22.95
C HIS A 173 8.24 1.02 -21.48
N LEU A 174 7.14 0.45 -21.00
CA LEU A 174 6.96 0.14 -19.59
C LEU A 174 8.08 -0.71 -18.98
N PRO A 175 8.65 -1.75 -19.64
CA PRO A 175 9.78 -2.49 -19.09
C PRO A 175 11.00 -1.61 -18.75
N LEU A 176 11.28 -0.58 -19.56
CA LEU A 176 12.38 0.34 -19.29
C LEU A 176 12.06 1.27 -18.11
N VAL A 177 10.83 1.80 -18.05
CA VAL A 177 10.38 2.64 -16.93
C VAL A 177 10.45 1.87 -15.61
N LEU A 178 9.99 0.62 -15.62
CA LEU A 178 10.07 -0.27 -14.46
C LEU A 178 11.53 -0.59 -14.09
N ALA A 179 12.42 -0.80 -15.06
CA ALA A 179 13.84 -1.01 -14.82
C ALA A 179 14.49 0.20 -14.14
N ILE A 180 14.19 1.41 -14.61
CA ILE A 180 14.71 2.66 -14.03
C ILE A 180 14.19 2.84 -12.61
N TRP A 181 12.90 2.62 -12.39
CA TRP A 181 12.29 2.74 -11.06
C TRP A 181 12.83 1.69 -10.09
N LEU A 182 13.00 0.44 -10.54
CA LEU A 182 13.61 -0.63 -9.75
C LEU A 182 15.08 -0.34 -9.43
N GLY A 183 15.84 0.20 -10.39
CA GLY A 183 17.22 0.63 -10.20
C GLY A 183 17.35 1.76 -9.18
N TYR A 184 16.44 2.74 -9.23
CA TYR A 184 16.34 3.76 -8.20
C TYR A 184 16.03 3.16 -6.82
N ALA A 185 15.08 2.23 -6.74
CA ALA A 185 14.75 1.56 -5.47
C ALA A 185 15.94 0.77 -4.90
N ALA A 186 16.72 0.11 -5.75
CA ALA A 186 17.95 -0.58 -5.34
C ALA A 186 19.00 0.38 -4.75
N PHE A 187 19.15 1.56 -5.36
CA PHE A 187 20.11 2.59 -4.95
C PHE A 187 19.66 3.33 -3.68
N ALA A 188 18.39 3.75 -3.63
CA ALA A 188 17.82 4.52 -2.52
C ALA A 188 17.78 3.72 -1.21
N GLY A 189 17.69 2.39 -1.30
CA GLY A 189 17.67 1.51 -0.13
C GLY A 189 16.29 1.37 0.51
N THR A 190 16.26 0.87 1.75
CA THR A 190 15.06 0.39 2.43
C THR A 190 14.49 1.35 3.49
N GLY A 191 15.15 2.48 3.72
CA GLY A 191 14.80 3.44 4.77
C GLY A 191 13.66 4.38 4.41
N TYR A 192 13.01 4.95 5.43
CA TYR A 192 12.04 6.03 5.30
C TYR A 192 12.76 7.38 5.21
N GLY A 193 13.20 7.74 4.00
CA GLY A 193 13.82 9.05 3.77
C GLY A 193 12.79 10.18 3.68
N LYS A 194 13.17 11.38 4.14
CA LYS A 194 12.33 12.60 4.03
C LYS A 194 12.50 13.36 2.70
N GLY A 195 13.43 12.93 1.85
CA GLY A 195 13.65 13.55 0.55
C GLY A 195 12.44 13.39 -0.37
N ILE A 196 12.16 14.39 -1.21
CA ILE A 196 10.99 14.37 -2.11
C ILE A 196 10.92 13.10 -2.96
N PHE A 197 12.07 12.61 -3.46
CA PHE A 197 12.12 11.38 -4.25
C PHE A 197 11.81 10.12 -3.44
N MET A 198 12.13 10.09 -2.14
CA MET A 198 11.80 8.98 -1.25
C MET A 198 10.30 8.89 -1.00
N ILE A 199 9.63 10.04 -0.89
CA ILE A 199 8.18 10.11 -0.71
C ILE A 199 7.47 9.75 -2.02
N VAL A 200 7.86 10.42 -3.11
CA VAL A 200 7.10 10.36 -4.37
C VAL A 200 7.34 9.05 -5.13
N LEU A 201 8.55 8.47 -5.07
CA LEU A 201 8.86 7.19 -5.73
C LEU A 201 8.82 5.98 -4.79
N PHE A 202 8.64 6.22 -3.48
CA PHE A 202 8.42 5.21 -2.44
C PHE A 202 9.27 3.92 -2.63
N PRO A 203 10.62 4.04 -2.67
CA PRO A 203 11.51 2.97 -3.10
C PRO A 203 11.38 1.69 -2.26
N ARG A 204 11.01 1.82 -0.98
CA ARG A 204 10.71 0.69 -0.08
C ARG A 204 9.59 -0.21 -0.62
N PHE A 205 8.55 0.37 -1.21
CA PHE A 205 7.35 -0.33 -1.68
C PHE A 205 7.33 -0.56 -3.20
N ALA A 206 8.14 0.19 -3.96
CA ALA A 206 8.25 0.09 -5.40
C ALA A 206 8.41 -1.35 -5.95
N PRO A 207 9.26 -2.24 -5.36
CA PRO A 207 9.42 -3.61 -5.85
C PRO A 207 8.10 -4.41 -5.89
N PHE A 208 7.20 -4.20 -4.92
CA PHE A 208 5.91 -4.89 -4.86
C PHE A 208 4.97 -4.43 -5.99
N PHE A 209 4.85 -3.12 -6.21
CA PHE A 209 4.09 -2.58 -7.35
C PHE A 209 4.66 -3.06 -8.69
N ILE A 210 5.99 -3.04 -8.84
CA ILE A 210 6.68 -3.49 -10.04
C ILE A 210 6.42 -4.98 -10.31
N ALA A 211 6.48 -5.84 -9.27
CA ALA A 211 6.15 -7.26 -9.41
C ALA A 211 4.73 -7.46 -9.96
N GLY A 212 3.74 -6.77 -9.39
CA GLY A 212 2.36 -6.77 -9.88
C GLY A 212 2.22 -6.36 -11.35
N MET A 213 2.89 -5.27 -11.73
CA MET A 213 2.89 -4.80 -13.12
C MET A 213 3.56 -5.81 -14.06
N VAL A 214 4.65 -6.45 -13.62
CA VAL A 214 5.35 -7.48 -14.41
C VAL A 214 4.48 -8.73 -14.57
N PHE A 215 3.74 -9.17 -13.55
CA PHE A 215 2.77 -10.27 -13.69
C PHE A 215 1.73 -9.99 -14.76
N TYR A 216 1.21 -8.77 -14.79
CA TYR A 216 0.28 -8.35 -15.85
C TYR A 216 0.95 -8.41 -17.23
N LEU A 217 2.15 -7.85 -17.37
CA LEU A 217 2.90 -7.86 -18.64
C LEU A 217 3.23 -9.28 -19.12
N LEU A 218 3.57 -10.19 -18.21
CA LEU A 218 3.81 -11.60 -18.51
C LEU A 218 2.53 -12.28 -19.02
N GLN A 219 1.39 -12.03 -18.36
CA GLN A 219 0.10 -12.58 -18.74
C GLN A 219 -0.34 -12.09 -20.13
N THR A 220 -0.21 -10.79 -20.40
CA THR A 220 -0.60 -10.18 -21.70
C THR A 220 0.49 -10.28 -22.76
N ARG A 221 1.64 -10.89 -22.44
CA ARG A 221 2.80 -11.05 -23.33
C ARG A 221 3.32 -9.72 -23.91
N GLN A 222 3.29 -8.65 -23.12
CA GLN A 222 3.72 -7.31 -23.50
C GLN A 222 5.19 -7.08 -23.09
N GLY A 223 6.12 -7.42 -23.98
CA GLY A 223 7.57 -7.24 -23.76
C GLY A 223 8.38 -8.53 -23.98
N ARG A 224 9.72 -8.41 -23.91
CA ARG A 224 10.61 -9.58 -24.05
C ARG A 224 10.60 -10.39 -22.75
N ARG A 225 10.29 -11.68 -22.82
CA ARG A 225 10.16 -12.55 -21.63
C ARG A 225 11.37 -12.49 -20.69
N TRP A 226 12.59 -12.53 -21.23
CA TRP A 226 13.79 -12.48 -20.40
C TRP A 226 13.92 -11.16 -19.61
N GLN A 227 13.50 -10.03 -20.19
CA GLN A 227 13.50 -8.74 -19.49
C GLN A 227 12.48 -8.73 -18.35
N LEU A 228 11.29 -9.28 -18.60
CA LEU A 228 10.24 -9.38 -17.59
C LEU A 228 10.66 -10.31 -16.43
N TYR A 229 11.26 -11.47 -16.73
CA TYR A 229 11.80 -12.34 -15.69
C TYR A 229 12.97 -11.71 -14.92
N ALA A 230 13.85 -10.96 -15.59
CA ALA A 230 14.93 -10.24 -14.93
C ALA A 230 14.38 -9.15 -13.99
N LEU A 231 13.37 -8.39 -14.43
CA LEU A 231 12.68 -7.41 -13.59
C LEU A 231 11.99 -8.08 -12.40
N LEU A 232 11.31 -9.20 -12.62
CA LEU A 232 10.64 -9.95 -11.57
C LEU A 232 11.65 -10.48 -10.53
N ALA A 233 12.77 -11.03 -10.99
CA ALA A 233 13.85 -11.50 -10.11
C ALA A 233 14.48 -10.35 -9.31
N GLY A 234 14.68 -9.18 -9.93
CA GLY A 234 15.16 -7.98 -9.26
C GLY A 234 14.16 -7.46 -8.22
N ALA A 235 12.88 -7.40 -8.57
CA ALA A 235 11.80 -7.03 -7.66
C ALA A 235 11.73 -8.00 -6.47
N PHE A 236 11.78 -9.31 -6.73
CA PHE A 236 11.83 -10.34 -5.71
C PHE A 236 13.02 -10.15 -4.75
N ALA A 237 14.23 -9.97 -5.28
CA ALA A 237 15.44 -9.77 -4.47
C ALA A 237 15.35 -8.50 -3.60
N LEU A 238 14.84 -7.39 -4.13
CA LEU A 238 14.63 -6.18 -3.36
C LEU A 238 13.51 -6.33 -2.32
N SER A 239 12.42 -7.02 -2.64
CA SER A 239 11.35 -7.34 -1.69
C SER A 239 11.86 -8.21 -0.55
N MET A 240 12.72 -9.20 -0.81
CA MET A 240 13.40 -10.00 0.24
C MET A 240 14.28 -9.11 1.13
N ARG A 241 15.09 -8.23 0.53
CA ARG A 241 15.95 -7.29 1.25
C ARG A 241 15.11 -6.36 2.15
N THR A 242 14.05 -5.77 1.61
CA THR A 242 13.13 -4.92 2.35
C THR A 242 12.46 -5.69 3.49
N GLY A 243 11.92 -6.88 3.21
CA GLY A 243 11.27 -7.72 4.23
C GLY A 243 12.18 -8.04 5.40
N LYS A 244 13.45 -8.41 5.13
CA LYS A 244 14.45 -8.61 6.19
C LYS A 244 14.69 -7.34 7.00
N THR A 245 14.85 -6.18 6.35
CA THR A 245 15.02 -4.90 7.07
C THR A 245 13.80 -4.59 7.93
N VAL A 246 12.59 -4.70 7.39
CA VAL A 246 11.34 -4.44 8.12
C VAL A 246 11.21 -5.34 9.34
N ALA A 247 11.53 -6.63 9.21
CA ALA A 247 11.48 -7.57 10.33
C ALA A 247 12.39 -7.14 11.49
N LEU A 248 13.60 -6.67 11.16
CA LEU A 248 14.55 -6.16 12.17
C LEU A 248 14.07 -4.84 12.78
N GLU A 249 13.57 -3.91 11.96
CA GLU A 249 13.00 -2.64 12.43
C GLU A 249 11.82 -2.89 13.37
N TYR A 250 10.91 -3.78 13.01
CA TYR A 250 9.73 -4.12 13.81
C TYR A 250 10.10 -4.82 15.09
N GLY A 251 11.14 -5.66 15.06
CA GLY A 251 11.65 -6.27 16.28
C GLY A 251 12.18 -5.24 17.29
N THR A 252 12.84 -4.18 16.79
CA THR A 252 13.26 -3.06 17.65
C THR A 252 12.09 -2.17 18.07
N LEU A 253 11.12 -1.91 17.19
CA LEU A 253 9.99 -1.02 17.45
C LEU A 253 9.04 -1.59 18.50
N PHE A 254 8.68 -2.88 18.37
CA PHE A 254 7.73 -3.55 19.25
C PHE A 254 8.38 -4.26 20.43
N GLN A 255 9.73 -4.23 20.52
CA GLN A 255 10.50 -4.97 21.53
C GLN A 255 10.11 -6.47 21.57
N ASP A 256 9.83 -7.04 20.39
CA ASP A 256 9.42 -8.43 20.20
C ASP A 256 10.26 -9.08 19.08
N SER A 257 10.36 -10.40 19.05
CA SER A 257 11.12 -11.12 18.03
C SER A 257 10.32 -11.31 16.74
N PHE A 258 10.87 -10.89 15.60
CA PHE A 258 10.29 -11.18 14.28
C PHE A 258 11.17 -12.17 13.51
N SER A 259 10.57 -13.28 13.07
CA SER A 259 11.29 -14.28 12.28
C SER A 259 11.47 -13.80 10.85
N VAL A 260 12.73 -13.53 10.48
CA VAL A 260 13.11 -13.21 9.09
C VAL A 260 12.72 -14.34 8.13
N LEU A 261 12.78 -15.60 8.58
CA LEU A 261 12.37 -16.75 7.77
C LEU A 261 10.88 -16.73 7.45
N VAL A 262 10.02 -16.40 8.43
CA VAL A 262 8.57 -16.29 8.21
C VAL A 262 8.27 -15.14 7.26
N VAL A 263 8.93 -13.99 7.44
CA VAL A 263 8.74 -12.82 6.59
C VAL A 263 9.17 -13.10 5.15
N CYS A 264 10.39 -13.59 4.94
CA CYS A 264 10.88 -13.92 3.60
C CYS A 264 10.07 -15.06 2.95
N GLY A 265 9.70 -16.08 3.73
CA GLY A 265 8.85 -17.17 3.26
C GLY A 265 7.48 -16.68 2.80
N THR A 266 6.86 -15.77 3.56
CA THR A 266 5.56 -15.18 3.20
C THR A 266 5.68 -14.32 1.94
N ILE A 267 6.70 -13.46 1.83
CA ILE A 267 6.92 -12.66 0.62
C ILE A 267 7.20 -13.56 -0.59
N ALA A 268 7.89 -14.69 -0.41
CA ALA A 268 8.13 -15.64 -1.49
C ALA A 268 6.85 -16.31 -1.99
N LEU A 269 5.85 -16.52 -1.13
CA LEU A 269 4.53 -17.01 -1.55
C LEU A 269 3.75 -16.00 -2.41
N PHE A 270 4.13 -14.72 -2.39
CA PHE A 270 3.48 -13.71 -3.23
C PHE A 270 3.96 -13.73 -4.69
N PHE A 271 5.08 -14.39 -4.99
CA PHE A 271 5.72 -14.43 -6.30
C PHE A 271 5.51 -15.75 -7.04
#